data_AF-A0A3A9KDX2-F1
#
_entry.id   AF-A0A3A9KDX2-F1
#
_cell.length_a   1.000
_cell.length_b   1.000
_cell.length_c   1.000
_cell.angle_alpha   90.00
_cell.angle_beta   90.00
_cell.angle_gamma   90.00
#
_symmetry.space_group_name_H-M   'P 1'
#
loop_
_entity.id
_entity.type
_entity.pdbx_description
1 polymer ?
#
loop_
_entity_poly.entity_id
_entity_poly.type
_entity_poly.pdbx_seq_one_letter_code
_entity_poly.pdbx_strand_id
1 'polypeptide(L)'
;MLHKKNITPQGYFEYTVFPLEGVWDLADEAKGLEKLDKEKLIYTIMIRQPDFVTYDIAHTVINSMKNKKPNQLYDKVKFESIEDGMCVQMMHVGSYDSEPISFSKMEEYCRANNLKRTSRSHREIYITYARKTPAEKLKTVQAKLSEKGIYADNLGSSQFLPWEVFIETVRLLHEKGGRAIRGNAINYRLGESGLPIDSVEGNIALKIYRKKLGESVFRRITPVACILIWAGICRHEPNLLILKEKWNKY
;
A
#
# COMPACT_ATOMS: atom_id res chain seq x y z
N MET A 1 22.87 6.18 7.86
CA MET A 1 22.06 6.50 6.66
C MET A 1 22.97 7.19 5.66
N LEU A 2 22.85 6.88 4.37
CA LEU A 2 23.77 7.36 3.31
C LEU A 2 23.82 8.90 3.20
N HIS A 3 22.71 9.58 3.50
CA HIS A 3 22.68 11.06 3.57
C HIS A 3 23.62 11.63 4.64
N LYS A 4 23.93 10.87 5.71
CA LYS A 4 24.92 11.28 6.73
C LYS A 4 26.38 11.15 6.27
N LYS A 5 26.59 10.59 5.07
CA LYS A 5 27.90 10.46 4.40
C LYS A 5 27.98 11.34 3.13
N ASN A 6 27.09 12.34 2.96
CA ASN A 6 26.98 13.18 1.76
C ASN A 6 26.72 12.42 0.44
N ILE A 7 26.21 11.19 0.51
CA ILE A 7 25.79 10.42 -0.67
C ILE A 7 24.27 10.47 -0.70
N THR A 8 23.73 11.30 -1.61
CA THR A 8 22.29 11.42 -1.85
C THR A 8 21.98 10.76 -3.20
N PRO A 9 21.30 9.59 -3.21
CA PRO A 9 20.85 8.97 -4.45
C PRO A 9 20.00 9.92 -5.29
N GLN A 10 20.11 9.82 -6.61
CA GLN A 10 19.21 10.53 -7.50
C GLN A 10 17.76 10.10 -7.23
N GLY A 11 16.85 11.07 -7.08
CA GLY A 11 15.45 10.81 -6.77
C GLY A 11 15.17 10.44 -5.31
N TYR A 12 16.16 10.58 -4.41
CA TYR A 12 15.97 10.37 -2.98
C TYR A 12 14.90 11.30 -2.38
N PHE A 13 14.09 10.73 -1.50
CA PHE A 13 13.22 11.45 -0.59
C PHE A 13 13.22 10.78 0.78
N GLU A 14 12.89 11.53 1.83
CA GLU A 14 12.73 10.97 3.17
C GLU A 14 11.44 10.15 3.25
N TYR A 15 11.52 8.93 3.78
CA TYR A 15 10.39 8.01 3.84
C TYR A 15 10.41 7.20 5.13
N THR A 16 9.21 6.85 5.61
CA THR A 16 9.03 5.88 6.68
C THR A 16 9.22 4.48 6.12
N VAL A 17 9.90 3.60 6.86
CA VAL A 17 10.10 2.20 6.50
C VAL A 17 8.76 1.54 6.21
N PHE A 18 8.65 0.85 5.06
CA PHE A 18 7.45 0.12 4.68
C PHE A 18 7.16 -1.00 5.69
N PRO A 19 5.90 -1.44 5.80
CA PRO A 19 5.55 -2.60 6.61
C PRO A 19 6.40 -3.83 6.28
N LEU A 20 6.61 -4.67 7.27
CA LEU A 20 7.21 -5.98 7.06
C LEU A 20 6.24 -6.83 6.24
N GLU A 21 6.77 -7.61 5.31
CA GLU A 21 6.00 -8.56 4.51
C GLU A 21 6.59 -9.96 4.69
N GLY A 22 5.74 -10.98 4.64
CA GLY A 22 6.13 -12.38 4.65
C GLY A 22 5.41 -13.12 3.53
N VAL A 23 6.15 -13.79 2.65
CA VAL A 23 5.60 -14.80 1.76
C VAL A 23 5.82 -16.16 2.42
N TRP A 24 4.74 -16.91 2.57
CA TRP A 24 4.69 -18.20 3.23
C TRP A 24 4.32 -19.27 2.22
N ASP A 25 4.94 -20.43 2.36
CA ASP A 25 4.54 -21.65 1.67
C ASP A 25 4.90 -22.85 2.55
N LEU A 26 4.54 -24.04 2.10
CA LEU A 26 4.96 -25.30 2.69
C LEU A 26 6.13 -25.89 1.90
N ALA A 27 7.06 -26.54 2.62
CA ALA A 27 8.04 -27.41 1.98
C ALA A 27 7.31 -28.45 1.11
N ASP A 28 7.90 -28.87 -0.01
CA ASP A 28 7.22 -29.74 -0.99
C ASP A 28 6.73 -31.05 -0.37
N GLU A 29 7.50 -31.64 0.54
CA GLU A 29 7.15 -32.82 1.33
C GLU A 29 5.97 -32.64 2.31
N ALA A 30 5.58 -31.40 2.59
CA ALA A 30 4.44 -31.05 3.44
C ALA A 30 3.20 -30.68 2.62
N LYS A 31 3.34 -30.50 1.30
CA LYS A 31 2.22 -30.17 0.41
C LYS A 31 1.29 -31.39 0.31
N GLY A 32 0.07 -31.25 0.84
CA GLY A 32 -0.96 -32.30 0.79
C GLY A 32 -1.35 -32.90 2.14
N LEU A 33 -0.67 -32.53 3.23
CA LEU A 33 -1.11 -32.88 4.58
C LEU A 33 -2.45 -32.20 4.92
N GLU A 34 -3.33 -32.90 5.63
CA GLU A 34 -4.63 -32.37 6.07
C GLU A 34 -4.50 -31.27 7.14
N LYS A 35 -3.42 -31.29 7.92
CA LYS A 35 -3.13 -30.30 8.97
C LYS A 35 -1.85 -29.55 8.66
N LEU A 36 -1.85 -28.26 8.98
CA LEU A 36 -0.67 -27.40 8.87
C LEU A 36 0.40 -27.84 9.87
N ASP A 37 1.54 -28.30 9.36
CA ASP A 37 2.76 -28.50 10.14
C ASP A 37 3.58 -27.21 10.12
N LYS A 38 3.55 -26.46 11.24
CA LYS A 38 4.23 -25.16 11.35
C LYS A 38 5.76 -25.28 11.23
N GLU A 39 6.35 -26.44 11.51
CA GLU A 39 7.79 -26.66 11.39
C GLU A 39 8.25 -26.79 9.92
N LYS A 40 7.32 -27.06 9.01
CA LYS A 40 7.57 -27.21 7.57
C LYS A 40 7.21 -25.96 6.76
N LEU A 41 6.95 -24.84 7.45
CA LEU A 41 6.77 -23.55 6.79
C LEU A 41 8.09 -23.06 6.22
N ILE A 42 8.08 -22.79 4.93
CA ILE A 42 9.14 -22.04 4.25
C ILE A 42 8.67 -20.62 4.03
N TYR A 43 9.57 -19.65 4.17
CA TYR A 43 9.18 -18.25 4.13
C TYR A 43 10.25 -17.34 3.56
N THR A 44 9.79 -16.21 3.03
CA THR A 44 10.62 -15.07 2.62
C THR A 44 10.12 -13.82 3.32
N ILE A 45 10.96 -13.19 4.14
CA ILE A 45 10.64 -11.95 4.84
C ILE A 45 11.24 -10.76 4.08
N MET A 46 10.44 -9.71 3.89
CA MET A 46 10.77 -8.60 2.99
C MET A 46 10.34 -7.25 3.56
N ILE A 47 11.02 -6.20 3.09
CA ILE A 47 10.62 -4.80 3.29
C ILE A 47 10.75 -4.11 1.94
N ARG A 48 9.64 -3.60 1.41
CA ARG A 48 9.64 -2.82 0.17
C ARG A 48 10.63 -1.66 0.24
N GLN A 49 11.31 -1.37 -0.87
CA GLN A 49 12.16 -0.19 -1.03
C GLN A 49 11.54 0.81 -2.03
N PRO A 50 11.82 2.12 -1.89
CA PRO A 50 11.48 3.10 -2.90
C PRO A 50 12.19 2.87 -4.24
N ASP A 51 11.59 3.33 -5.33
CA ASP A 51 12.12 3.16 -6.70
C ASP A 51 13.51 3.79 -6.92
N PHE A 52 13.91 4.77 -6.09
CA PHE A 52 15.25 5.37 -6.18
C PHE A 52 16.37 4.44 -5.64
N VAL A 53 16.02 3.38 -4.92
CA VAL A 53 16.99 2.42 -4.39
C VAL A 53 17.35 1.45 -5.52
N THR A 54 18.52 1.64 -6.11
CA THR A 54 19.06 0.75 -7.13
C THR A 54 19.76 -0.47 -6.50
N TYR A 55 20.03 -1.48 -7.33
CA TYR A 55 20.84 -2.63 -6.94
C TYR A 55 22.19 -2.21 -6.34
N ASP A 56 22.89 -1.26 -6.98
CA ASP A 56 24.20 -0.78 -6.50
C ASP A 56 24.12 -0.12 -5.14
N ILE A 57 23.07 0.69 -4.90
CA ILE A 57 22.84 1.34 -3.62
C ILE A 57 22.57 0.28 -2.55
N ALA A 58 21.67 -0.66 -2.82
CA ALA A 58 21.32 -1.73 -1.90
C ALA A 58 22.55 -2.59 -1.56
N HIS A 59 23.30 -3.03 -2.58
CA HIS A 59 24.49 -3.85 -2.42
C HIS A 59 25.59 -3.13 -1.63
N THR A 60 25.82 -1.84 -1.91
CA THR A 60 26.77 -1.00 -1.16
C THR A 60 26.38 -0.92 0.32
N VAL A 61 25.10 -0.72 0.63
CA VAL A 61 24.61 -0.64 2.00
C VAL A 61 24.74 -1.98 2.71
N ILE A 62 24.34 -3.09 2.07
CA ILE A 62 24.44 -4.44 2.62
C ILE A 62 25.90 -4.75 2.99
N ASN A 63 26.84 -4.52 2.08
CA ASN A 63 28.27 -4.78 2.33
C ASN A 63 28.86 -3.86 3.40
N SER A 64 28.51 -2.57 3.40
CA SER A 64 28.91 -1.66 4.47
C SER A 64 28.38 -2.11 5.83
N MET A 65 27.19 -2.71 5.89
CA MET A 65 26.60 -3.20 7.13
C MET A 65 27.24 -4.52 7.59
N LYS A 66 27.58 -5.43 6.68
CA LYS A 66 28.36 -6.65 6.99
C LYS A 66 29.64 -6.32 7.75
N ASN A 67 30.38 -5.32 7.27
CA ASN A 67 31.63 -4.89 7.92
C ASN A 67 31.39 -4.21 9.27
N LYS A 68 30.34 -3.38 9.37
CA LYS A 68 30.06 -2.60 10.58
C LYS A 68 29.45 -3.43 11.71
N LYS A 69 28.63 -4.43 11.37
CA LYS A 69 27.96 -5.33 12.30
C LYS A 69 27.97 -6.74 11.71
N PRO A 70 29.05 -7.51 11.88
CA PRO A 70 29.14 -8.84 11.30
C PRO A 70 27.97 -9.74 11.72
N ASN A 71 27.26 -10.30 10.74
CA ASN A 71 26.19 -11.26 10.95
C ASN A 71 26.05 -12.14 9.70
N GLN A 72 26.06 -13.46 9.88
CA GLN A 72 25.94 -14.44 8.79
C GLN A 72 24.62 -14.34 8.02
N LEU A 73 23.57 -13.79 8.63
CA LEU A 73 22.28 -13.59 7.97
C LEU A 73 22.33 -12.57 6.84
N TYR A 74 23.32 -11.68 6.80
CA TYR A 74 23.47 -10.75 5.68
C TYR A 74 23.79 -11.44 4.35
N ASP A 75 24.33 -12.66 4.37
CA ASP A 75 24.55 -13.46 3.15
C ASP A 75 23.25 -14.00 2.56
N LYS A 76 22.17 -14.03 3.35
CA LYS A 76 20.83 -14.43 2.91
C LYS A 76 19.99 -13.26 2.39
N VAL A 77 20.45 -12.02 2.57
CA VAL A 77 19.71 -10.81 2.14
C VAL A 77 19.90 -10.61 0.64
N LYS A 78 18.79 -10.48 -0.08
CA LYS A 78 18.77 -10.17 -1.51
C LYS A 78 18.00 -8.87 -1.76
N PHE A 79 18.33 -8.20 -2.85
CA PHE A 79 17.57 -7.05 -3.36
C PHE A 79 16.99 -7.44 -4.72
N GLU A 80 15.67 -7.58 -4.79
CA GLU A 80 14.96 -8.18 -5.92
C GLU A 80 13.68 -7.39 -6.23
N SER A 81 13.19 -7.52 -7.46
CA SER A 81 11.86 -7.05 -7.86
C SER A 81 10.91 -8.24 -7.91
N ILE A 82 9.73 -8.09 -7.32
CA ILE A 82 8.72 -9.15 -7.22
C ILE A 82 7.41 -8.60 -7.77
N GLU A 83 6.75 -9.39 -8.63
CA GLU A 83 5.44 -9.10 -9.18
C GLU A 83 4.48 -10.22 -8.77
N ASP A 84 3.48 -9.88 -7.94
CA ASP A 84 2.48 -10.85 -7.47
C ASP A 84 1.37 -11.13 -8.51
N GLY A 85 1.21 -10.22 -9.48
CA GLY A 85 0.17 -10.31 -10.51
C GLY A 85 -1.25 -10.13 -9.94
N MET A 86 -2.21 -10.91 -10.47
CA MET A 86 -3.60 -10.85 -10.03
C MET A 86 -3.78 -11.61 -8.71
N CYS A 87 -4.20 -10.91 -7.66
CA CYS A 87 -4.37 -11.48 -6.33
C CYS A 87 -5.76 -11.20 -5.76
N VAL A 88 -6.19 -12.08 -4.86
CA VAL A 88 -7.24 -11.77 -3.89
C VAL A 88 -6.55 -11.46 -2.57
N GLN A 89 -6.96 -10.38 -1.92
CA GLN A 89 -6.45 -9.97 -0.63
C GLN A 89 -7.60 -9.75 0.34
N MET A 90 -7.39 -10.14 1.60
CA MET A 90 -8.32 -9.87 2.68
C MET A 90 -7.53 -9.41 3.89
N MET A 91 -8.23 -8.68 4.73
CA MET A 91 -7.69 -8.16 5.95
C MET A 91 -8.14 -8.91 7.17
N HIS A 92 -7.13 -9.36 7.88
CA HIS A 92 -7.26 -10.10 9.09
C HIS A 92 -7.17 -9.16 10.29
N VAL A 93 -8.18 -9.25 11.16
CA VAL A 93 -8.23 -8.53 12.44
C VAL A 93 -8.42 -9.57 13.52
N GLY A 94 -7.43 -9.70 14.40
CA GLY A 94 -7.41 -10.71 15.44
C GLY A 94 -6.08 -11.47 15.48
N SER A 95 -6.08 -12.56 16.24
CA SER A 95 -4.94 -13.46 16.35
C SER A 95 -4.64 -14.15 15.02
N TYR A 96 -3.37 -14.31 14.67
CA TYR A 96 -2.92 -15.09 13.51
C TYR A 96 -3.53 -16.51 13.46
N ASP A 97 -3.81 -17.13 14.61
CA ASP A 97 -4.45 -18.46 14.64
C ASP A 97 -5.89 -18.47 14.09
N SER A 98 -6.50 -17.29 13.91
CA SER A 98 -7.84 -17.12 13.32
C SER A 98 -7.82 -16.73 11.83
N GLU A 99 -6.64 -16.64 11.21
CA GLU A 99 -6.46 -16.44 9.77
C GLU A 99 -7.22 -17.45 8.89
N PRO A 100 -7.41 -18.74 9.26
CA PRO A 100 -8.21 -19.67 8.47
C PRO A 100 -9.63 -19.17 8.16
N ILE A 101 -10.22 -18.36 9.04
CA ILE A 101 -11.53 -17.73 8.81
C ILE A 101 -11.46 -16.72 7.64
N SER A 102 -10.35 -16.00 7.54
CA SER A 102 -10.12 -15.03 6.46
C SER A 102 -9.84 -15.75 5.14
N PHE A 103 -9.03 -16.81 5.16
CA PHE A 103 -8.80 -17.63 3.97
C PHE A 103 -10.09 -18.27 3.44
N SER A 104 -10.97 -18.77 4.30
CA SER A 104 -12.26 -19.32 3.88
C SER A 104 -13.11 -18.30 3.11
N LYS A 105 -13.20 -17.05 3.61
CA LYS A 105 -13.91 -15.96 2.94
C LYS A 105 -13.29 -15.59 1.59
N MET A 106 -11.97 -15.60 1.49
CA MET A 106 -11.27 -15.36 0.22
C MET A 106 -11.56 -16.48 -0.79
N GLU A 107 -11.63 -17.74 -0.35
CA GLU A 107 -11.97 -18.87 -1.20
C GLU A 107 -13.42 -18.81 -1.71
N GLU A 108 -14.36 -18.41 -0.85
CA GLU A 108 -15.75 -18.16 -1.25
C GLU A 108 -15.84 -17.05 -2.30
N TYR A 109 -15.12 -15.95 -2.09
CA TYR A 109 -15.04 -14.86 -3.06
C TYR A 109 -14.49 -15.35 -4.41
N CYS A 110 -13.41 -16.13 -4.40
CA CYS A 110 -12.85 -16.72 -5.62
C CYS A 110 -13.89 -17.56 -6.35
N ARG A 111 -14.58 -18.46 -5.65
CA ARG A 111 -15.65 -19.31 -6.22
C ARG A 111 -16.78 -18.48 -6.84
N ALA A 112 -17.26 -17.46 -6.13
CA ALA A 112 -18.35 -16.61 -6.59
C ALA A 112 -17.99 -15.77 -7.84
N ASN A 113 -16.70 -15.52 -8.08
CA ASN A 113 -16.21 -14.69 -9.19
C ASN A 113 -15.49 -15.50 -10.28
N ASN A 114 -15.65 -16.82 -10.29
CA ASN A 114 -14.96 -17.72 -11.23
C ASN A 114 -13.43 -17.55 -11.25
N LEU A 115 -12.84 -17.18 -10.12
CA LEU A 115 -11.40 -17.07 -9.95
C LEU A 115 -10.84 -18.39 -9.42
N LYS A 116 -9.70 -18.80 -9.97
CA LYS A 116 -8.97 -19.99 -9.52
C LYS A 116 -7.67 -19.59 -8.85
N ARG A 117 -7.47 -20.05 -7.61
CA ARG A 117 -6.23 -19.88 -6.88
C ARG A 117 -5.11 -20.68 -7.56
N THR A 118 -3.96 -20.07 -7.81
CA THR A 118 -2.83 -20.66 -8.54
C THR A 118 -1.87 -21.45 -7.65
N SER A 119 -1.75 -21.09 -6.37
CA SER A 119 -0.90 -21.78 -5.39
C SER A 119 -1.45 -21.65 -3.97
N ARG A 120 -1.00 -22.50 -3.05
CA ARG A 120 -1.28 -22.35 -1.61
C ARG A 120 -0.35 -21.37 -0.89
N SER A 121 0.68 -20.88 -1.58
CA SER A 121 1.49 -19.78 -1.05
C SER A 121 0.62 -18.55 -0.80
N HIS A 122 0.98 -17.78 0.22
CA HIS A 122 0.27 -16.56 0.59
C HIS A 122 1.24 -15.50 1.08
N ARG A 123 0.85 -14.24 0.93
CA ARG A 123 1.59 -13.07 1.42
C ARG A 123 0.84 -12.44 2.58
N GLU A 124 1.57 -12.13 3.65
CA GLU A 124 1.12 -11.35 4.79
C GLU A 124 1.84 -10.01 4.80
N ILE A 125 1.11 -8.93 5.13
CA ILE A 125 1.65 -7.58 5.28
C ILE A 125 1.38 -7.11 6.72
N TYR A 126 2.44 -7.00 7.52
CA TYR A 126 2.35 -6.69 8.95
C TYR A 126 2.28 -5.17 9.18
N ILE A 127 1.08 -4.63 9.09
CA ILE A 127 0.82 -3.19 9.28
C ILE A 127 0.99 -2.76 10.75
N THR A 128 0.78 -3.67 11.69
CA THR A 128 0.84 -3.39 13.12
C THR A 128 2.05 -4.07 13.75
N TYR A 129 2.76 -3.36 14.65
CA TYR A 129 3.91 -3.93 15.35
C TYR A 129 3.45 -4.91 16.44
N ALA A 130 3.37 -6.19 16.09
CA ALA A 130 2.77 -7.23 16.92
C ALA A 130 3.31 -7.32 18.36
N ARG A 131 4.60 -6.99 18.57
CA ARG A 131 5.21 -6.99 19.91
C ARG A 131 4.69 -5.90 20.86
N LYS A 132 3.96 -4.89 20.37
CA LYS A 132 3.42 -3.78 21.17
C LYS A 132 1.90 -3.66 21.07
N THR A 133 1.22 -4.62 20.46
CA THR A 133 -0.21 -4.51 20.19
C THR A 133 -0.95 -5.76 20.65
N PRO A 134 -1.97 -5.64 21.53
CA PRO A 134 -2.84 -6.76 21.87
C PRO A 134 -3.41 -7.41 20.60
N ALA A 135 -3.53 -8.74 20.58
CA ALA A 135 -3.92 -9.50 19.38
C ALA A 135 -5.22 -8.98 18.72
N GLU A 136 -6.17 -8.50 19.53
CA GLU A 136 -7.44 -7.89 19.10
C GLU A 136 -7.31 -6.55 18.34
N LYS A 137 -6.13 -5.90 18.37
CA LYS A 137 -5.85 -4.60 17.75
C LYS A 137 -4.89 -4.70 16.56
N LEU A 138 -4.47 -5.89 16.15
CA LEU A 138 -3.72 -6.10 14.93
C LEU A 138 -4.63 -5.75 13.74
N LYS A 139 -4.26 -4.70 13.01
CA LYS A 139 -4.99 -4.26 11.82
C LYS A 139 -4.17 -4.51 10.59
N THR A 140 -4.90 -4.84 9.53
CA THR A 140 -4.46 -4.76 8.16
C THR A 140 -5.53 -3.82 7.44
N VAL A 141 -5.39 -3.24 6.22
CA VAL A 141 -6.41 -2.50 5.35
C VAL A 141 -7.11 -3.27 4.17
N GLN A 142 -8.45 -3.30 4.05
CA GLN A 142 -9.21 -3.83 2.88
C GLN A 142 -9.55 -2.78 1.82
N ALA A 143 -9.40 -3.15 0.54
CA ALA A 143 -10.04 -2.48 -0.59
C ALA A 143 -10.81 -3.52 -1.45
N LYS A 144 -12.13 -3.37 -1.59
CA LYS A 144 -12.99 -4.23 -2.42
C LYS A 144 -13.52 -3.47 -3.64
N LEU A 145 -13.29 -4.01 -4.83
CA LEU A 145 -13.84 -3.49 -6.07
C LEU A 145 -15.35 -3.76 -6.17
N SER A 146 -16.08 -2.81 -6.74
CA SER A 146 -17.46 -2.96 -7.19
C SER A 146 -17.61 -2.33 -8.57
N GLU A 147 -18.72 -2.60 -9.25
CA GLU A 147 -19.02 -1.98 -10.56
C GLU A 147 -18.98 -0.44 -10.51
N LYS A 148 -19.32 0.15 -9.36
CA LYS A 148 -19.47 1.60 -9.19
C LYS A 148 -18.28 2.28 -8.51
N GLY A 149 -17.31 1.51 -8.00
CA GLY A 149 -16.16 2.09 -7.30
C GLY A 149 -15.40 1.10 -6.43
N ILE A 150 -14.82 1.62 -5.34
CA ILE A 150 -13.99 0.87 -4.40
C ILE A 150 -14.49 1.09 -2.98
N TYR A 151 -14.72 0.02 -2.23
CA TYR A 151 -14.91 0.08 -0.78
C TYR A 151 -13.56 -0.01 -0.07
N ALA A 152 -13.19 0.99 0.73
CA ALA A 152 -12.00 0.99 1.57
C ALA A 152 -12.41 1.07 3.05
N ASP A 153 -11.99 0.10 3.85
CA ASP A 153 -12.42 -0.05 5.24
C ASP A 153 -11.81 0.98 6.20
N ASN A 154 -10.72 1.63 5.81
CA ASN A 154 -10.04 2.69 6.56
C ASN A 154 -10.75 4.06 6.50
N LEU A 155 -11.90 4.16 5.82
CA LEU A 155 -12.71 5.38 5.69
C LEU A 155 -13.85 5.50 6.72
N GLY A 156 -13.84 4.69 7.78
CA GLY A 156 -14.82 4.77 8.87
C GLY A 156 -16.24 4.44 8.40
N SER A 157 -17.22 5.27 8.73
CA SER A 157 -18.64 5.03 8.40
C SER A 157 -18.99 5.19 6.92
N SER A 158 -18.08 5.71 6.08
CA SER A 158 -18.34 5.94 4.66
C SER A 158 -17.26 5.34 3.79
N GLN A 159 -17.29 4.00 3.74
CA GLN A 159 -16.27 3.16 3.14
C GLN A 159 -16.21 3.23 1.60
N PHE A 160 -17.24 3.74 0.94
CA PHE A 160 -17.33 3.73 -0.52
C PHE A 160 -16.67 4.95 -1.18
N LEU A 161 -15.78 4.69 -2.14
CA LEU A 161 -15.17 5.63 -3.07
C LEU A 161 -15.70 5.34 -4.49
N PRO A 162 -16.63 6.14 -5.02
CA PRO A 162 -17.15 5.92 -6.37
C PRO A 162 -16.06 6.19 -7.43
N TRP A 163 -16.15 5.56 -8.61
CA TRP A 163 -15.15 5.71 -9.68
C TRP A 163 -14.90 7.16 -10.06
N GLU A 164 -15.93 8.00 -9.97
CA GLU A 164 -15.92 9.43 -10.19
C GLU A 164 -14.87 10.17 -9.33
N VAL A 165 -14.57 9.67 -8.12
CA VAL A 165 -13.48 10.21 -7.29
C VAL A 165 -12.14 10.07 -7.98
N PHE A 166 -11.85 8.90 -8.56
CA PHE A 166 -10.59 8.60 -9.21
C PHE A 166 -10.49 9.30 -10.57
N ILE A 167 -11.58 9.27 -11.35
CA ILE A 167 -11.67 9.95 -12.65
C ILE A 167 -11.44 11.44 -12.47
N GLU A 168 -12.12 12.07 -11.51
CA GLU A 168 -11.96 13.51 -11.27
C GLU A 168 -10.57 13.85 -10.72
N THR A 169 -9.98 12.97 -9.90
CA THR A 169 -8.59 13.15 -9.45
C THR A 169 -7.62 13.17 -10.63
N VAL A 170 -7.73 12.20 -11.54
CA VAL A 170 -6.85 12.12 -12.73
C VAL A 170 -7.09 13.33 -13.64
N ARG A 171 -8.36 13.71 -13.86
CA ARG A 171 -8.72 14.92 -14.61
C ARG A 171 -8.07 16.17 -14.03
N LEU A 172 -8.19 16.40 -12.71
CA LEU A 172 -7.55 17.53 -12.03
C LEU A 172 -6.04 17.53 -12.24
N LEU A 173 -5.40 16.35 -12.14
CA LEU A 173 -3.96 16.24 -12.37
C LEU A 173 -3.59 16.65 -13.80
N HIS A 174 -4.36 16.23 -14.81
CA HIS A 174 -4.16 16.69 -16.19
C HIS A 174 -4.32 18.20 -16.36
N GLU A 175 -5.41 18.77 -15.84
CA GLU A 175 -5.68 20.22 -15.88
C GLU A 175 -4.54 21.02 -15.23
N LYS A 176 -3.82 20.42 -14.26
CA LYS A 176 -2.71 21.03 -13.53
C LYS A 176 -1.31 20.57 -13.99
N GLY A 177 -1.18 20.09 -15.23
CA GLY A 177 0.12 19.73 -15.81
C GLY A 177 0.77 18.51 -15.14
N GLY A 178 -0.05 17.54 -14.75
CA GLY A 178 0.34 16.26 -14.16
C GLY A 178 0.58 16.28 -12.65
N ARG A 179 0.27 17.38 -11.94
CA ARG A 179 0.54 17.50 -10.50
C ARG A 179 -0.48 18.33 -9.74
N ALA A 180 -0.85 17.89 -8.54
CA ALA A 180 -1.71 18.66 -7.65
C ALA A 180 -1.36 18.41 -6.18
N ILE A 181 -1.60 19.41 -5.33
CA ILE A 181 -1.50 19.24 -3.88
C ILE A 181 -2.61 18.32 -3.39
N ARG A 182 -2.32 17.51 -2.37
CA ARG A 182 -3.28 16.56 -1.79
C ARG A 182 -4.44 17.27 -1.09
N GLY A 183 -4.15 18.32 -0.34
CA GLY A 183 -5.11 18.97 0.57
C GLY A 183 -5.04 18.40 1.98
N ASN A 184 -5.46 19.20 2.96
CA ASN A 184 -5.43 18.86 4.38
C ASN A 184 -6.79 19.14 5.04
N ALA A 185 -7.77 18.25 4.80
CA ALA A 185 -9.07 18.31 5.45
C ALA A 185 -9.07 18.00 6.95
N ILE A 186 -7.91 17.69 7.55
CA ILE A 186 -7.80 17.51 8.99
C ILE A 186 -7.84 18.86 9.70
N ASN A 187 -7.11 19.84 9.16
CA ASN A 187 -6.87 21.12 9.82
C ASN A 187 -7.63 22.29 9.18
N TYR A 188 -8.18 22.09 7.98
CA TYR A 188 -8.74 23.18 7.17
C TYR A 188 -10.12 22.83 6.60
N ARG A 189 -10.94 23.85 6.43
CA ARG A 189 -12.23 23.80 5.74
C ARG A 189 -12.05 24.06 4.25
N LEU A 190 -13.03 23.63 3.45
CA LEU A 190 -12.94 23.75 2.00
C LEU A 190 -12.79 25.21 1.55
N GLY A 191 -11.74 25.52 0.80
CA GLY A 191 -11.42 26.87 0.32
C GLY A 191 -10.39 27.62 1.15
N GLU A 192 -10.00 27.11 2.32
CA GLU A 192 -8.91 27.68 3.11
C GLU A 192 -7.54 27.31 2.53
N SER A 193 -6.48 28.01 2.97
CA SER A 193 -5.13 27.89 2.40
C SER A 193 -4.56 26.46 2.42
N GLY A 194 -4.94 25.63 3.41
CA GLY A 194 -4.53 24.23 3.48
C GLY A 194 -5.48 23.22 2.81
N LEU A 195 -6.64 23.66 2.32
CA LEU A 195 -7.59 22.84 1.56
C LEU A 195 -8.24 23.66 0.42
N PRO A 196 -7.44 24.17 -0.54
CA PRO A 196 -8.00 24.93 -1.65
C PRO A 196 -8.78 24.02 -2.59
N ILE A 197 -9.73 24.59 -3.34
CA ILE A 197 -10.65 23.85 -4.22
C ILE A 197 -9.95 23.15 -5.40
N ASP A 198 -8.71 23.52 -5.69
CA ASP A 198 -7.85 22.97 -6.73
C ASP A 198 -6.80 21.99 -6.16
N SER A 199 -6.91 21.63 -4.87
CA SER A 199 -6.28 20.45 -4.29
C SER A 199 -7.09 19.20 -4.63
N VAL A 200 -6.46 18.02 -4.61
CA VAL A 200 -7.16 16.75 -4.88
C VAL A 200 -8.34 16.57 -3.91
N GLU A 201 -8.11 16.70 -2.60
CA GLU A 201 -9.15 16.53 -1.58
C GLU A 201 -10.24 17.62 -1.69
N GLY A 202 -9.85 18.88 -1.91
CA GLY A 202 -10.80 19.97 -2.06
C GLY A 202 -11.65 19.87 -3.32
N ASN A 203 -11.04 19.45 -4.43
CA ASN A 203 -11.70 19.28 -5.71
C ASN A 203 -12.72 18.13 -5.68
N ILE A 204 -12.33 16.98 -5.14
CA ILE A 204 -13.25 15.84 -4.91
C ILE A 204 -14.40 16.27 -4.02
N ALA A 205 -14.12 16.98 -2.92
CA ALA A 205 -15.15 17.47 -2.00
C ALA A 205 -16.17 18.37 -2.70
N LEU A 206 -15.68 19.31 -3.51
CA LEU A 206 -16.51 20.26 -4.24
C LEU A 206 -17.32 19.59 -5.36
N LYS A 207 -16.66 18.83 -6.25
CA LYS A 207 -17.27 18.32 -7.48
C LYS A 207 -18.03 17.02 -7.30
N ILE A 208 -17.50 16.08 -6.50
CA ILE A 208 -18.09 14.76 -6.32
C ILE A 208 -19.05 14.74 -5.14
N TYR A 209 -18.62 15.30 -4.00
CA TYR A 209 -19.43 15.30 -2.77
C TYR A 209 -20.25 16.57 -2.56
N ARG A 210 -20.22 17.52 -3.52
CA ARG A 210 -21.05 18.75 -3.54
C ARG A 210 -20.93 19.60 -2.26
N LYS A 211 -19.75 19.60 -1.63
CA LYS A 211 -19.44 20.42 -0.46
C LYS A 211 -19.33 21.90 -0.85
N LYS A 212 -19.72 22.79 0.06
CA LYS A 212 -19.61 24.26 -0.11
C LYS A 212 -18.35 24.81 0.54
N LEU A 213 -17.90 25.98 0.10
CA LEU A 213 -16.80 26.71 0.73
C LEU A 213 -17.10 26.92 2.23
N GLY A 214 -16.09 26.70 3.08
CA GLY A 214 -16.21 26.77 4.54
C GLY A 214 -16.74 25.48 5.21
N GLU A 215 -17.16 24.47 4.45
CA GLU A 215 -17.60 23.19 5.03
C GLU A 215 -16.41 22.28 5.40
N SER A 216 -16.64 21.42 6.39
CA SER A 216 -15.73 20.32 6.71
C SER A 216 -15.83 19.21 5.66
N VAL A 217 -14.67 18.66 5.32
CA VAL A 217 -14.50 17.63 4.28
C VAL A 217 -14.13 16.30 4.93
N PHE A 218 -14.68 15.21 4.39
CA PHE A 218 -14.33 13.86 4.83
C PHE A 218 -12.92 13.50 4.38
N ARG A 219 -12.11 12.95 5.29
CA ARG A 219 -10.71 12.60 5.07
C ARG A 219 -10.61 11.40 4.13
N ARG A 220 -10.49 11.65 2.83
CA ARG A 220 -10.47 10.60 1.80
C ARG A 220 -9.21 10.61 0.95
N ILE A 221 -8.35 11.62 1.12
CA ILE A 221 -7.19 11.81 0.25
C ILE A 221 -6.18 10.66 0.34
N THR A 222 -5.92 10.14 1.53
CA THR A 222 -4.93 9.09 1.73
C THR A 222 -5.31 7.80 0.98
N PRO A 223 -6.53 7.24 1.14
CA PRO A 223 -6.97 6.09 0.37
C PRO A 223 -6.96 6.33 -1.14
N VAL A 224 -7.44 7.48 -1.60
CA VAL A 224 -7.48 7.83 -3.03
C VAL A 224 -6.07 7.86 -3.63
N ALA A 225 -5.14 8.56 -2.97
CA ALA A 225 -3.75 8.65 -3.39
C ALA A 225 -3.07 7.27 -3.39
N CYS A 226 -3.24 6.48 -2.32
CA CYS A 226 -2.66 5.14 -2.23
C CYS A 226 -3.15 4.23 -3.35
N ILE A 227 -4.46 4.21 -3.64
CA ILE A 227 -5.04 3.38 -4.70
C ILE A 227 -4.48 3.80 -6.08
N LEU A 228 -4.41 5.09 -6.38
CA LEU A 228 -3.85 5.57 -7.66
C LEU A 228 -2.35 5.26 -7.80
N ILE A 229 -1.61 5.29 -6.69
CA ILE A 229 -0.19 4.91 -6.67
C ILE A 229 -0.04 3.39 -6.87
N TRP A 230 -0.85 2.59 -6.20
CA TRP A 230 -0.86 1.12 -6.34
C TRP A 230 -1.27 0.67 -7.74
N ALA A 231 -2.25 1.33 -8.35
CA ALA A 231 -2.63 1.11 -9.76
C ALA A 231 -1.55 1.56 -10.76
N GLY A 232 -0.43 2.14 -10.28
CA GLY A 232 0.64 2.62 -11.14
C GLY A 232 0.23 3.81 -12.00
N ILE A 233 -0.79 4.56 -11.59
CA ILE A 233 -1.28 5.78 -12.25
C ILE A 233 -0.51 6.99 -11.74
N CYS A 234 -0.35 7.09 -10.43
CA CYS A 234 0.33 8.19 -9.78
C CYS A 234 1.64 7.75 -9.10
N ARG A 235 2.45 8.73 -8.71
CA ARG A 235 3.58 8.58 -7.78
C ARG A 235 3.46 9.57 -6.62
N HIS A 236 4.07 9.21 -5.50
CA HIS A 236 4.07 10.00 -4.28
C HIS A 236 5.15 11.09 -4.33
N GLU A 237 4.81 12.32 -3.95
CA GLU A 237 5.75 13.37 -3.55
C GLU A 237 5.24 14.09 -2.27
N PRO A 238 6.11 14.77 -1.49
CA PRO A 238 5.69 15.51 -0.30
C PRO A 238 4.56 16.51 -0.62
N ASN A 239 3.42 16.35 0.06
CA ASN A 239 2.18 17.13 -0.15
C ASN A 239 1.55 17.07 -1.55
N LEU A 240 2.14 16.32 -2.49
CA LEU A 240 1.73 16.28 -3.88
C LEU A 240 1.28 14.87 -4.29
N LEU A 241 0.41 14.84 -5.28
CA LEU A 241 0.11 13.66 -6.09
C LEU A 241 0.52 13.97 -7.52
N ILE A 242 1.34 13.10 -8.11
CA ILE A 242 1.91 13.32 -9.44
C ILE A 242 1.45 12.19 -10.37
N LEU A 243 0.93 12.55 -11.53
CA LEU A 243 0.59 11.61 -12.59
C LEU A 243 1.88 11.06 -13.24
N LYS A 244 1.97 9.74 -13.46
CA LYS A 244 3.13 9.16 -14.15
C LYS A 244 3.08 9.49 -15.65
N GLU A 245 4.24 9.68 -16.28
CA GLU A 245 4.36 10.13 -17.68
C GLU A 245 3.58 9.29 -18.69
N LYS A 246 3.50 7.97 -18.48
CA LYS A 246 2.72 7.06 -19.35
C LYS A 246 1.22 7.41 -19.41
N TRP A 247 0.72 8.11 -18.40
CA TRP A 247 -0.67 8.55 -18.31
C TRP A 247 -0.86 10.01 -18.70
N ASN A 248 0.21 10.77 -18.97
CA ASN A 248 0.15 12.20 -19.30
C ASN A 248 -0.37 12.49 -20.73
N LYS A 249 -0.63 11.45 -21.53
CA LYS A 249 -0.97 11.52 -22.97
C LYS A 249 -2.44 11.19 -23.29
N TYR A 250 -3.25 10.96 -22.27
CA TYR A 250 -4.70 10.71 -22.39
C TYR A 250 -5.48 11.82 -21.69
#